data_AF-A0AAD7D0A7-F1
#
_entry.id   AF-A0AAD7D0A7-F1
#
_cell.length_a   1.000
_cell.length_b   1.000
_cell.length_c   1.000
_cell.angle_alpha   90.00
_cell.angle_beta   90.00
_cell.angle_gamma   90.00
#
_symmetry.space_group_name_H-M   'P 1'
#
loop_
_entity.id
_entity.type
_entity.pdbx_description
1 polymer ?
#
loop_
_entity_poly.entity_id
_entity_poly.type
_entity_poly.pdbx_seq_one_letter_code
_entity_poly.pdbx_strand_id
1 'polypeptide(L)'
;MRRVWVLLPILVRVVSSQYFTQLPLSESPGSDFIPDDPVAKAIVSRALKDGIVLSEFAFTGPALREIVFWSRFNASQFPRSLLEPAKKSTAIDVHAHYAPRWYGDIRQDPTEWTLRDHLVHMRNHSITESVFSVPNPNIFLGDEKATRAIARLLNENMAVLVQVLPRRFNFFATTPLPHVHGSITEARYALESLGALDVALSSNHEGLYLGDTLFTPFFSAMDNSRAIIFVHPTEASLVVNHTFVKANPTIHSPVLAEFYFETARTFLDLAISQTLANFTNLDFIISHLGGSFPSIIDRGIPPGPVLDEVMVALRTRCWWDSAGLTYGHQLGGLLAYNISPSYLLCGSDHPYVPSALVPAASEAIAASPFLNEQEKLQVRAGNAQRLFGGRKRRETV
;
A
#
# COMPACT_ATOMS: atom_id res chain seq x y z
N MET A 1 11.81 16.80 42.72
CA MET A 1 12.00 17.66 41.54
C MET A 1 11.52 16.92 40.30
N ARG A 2 10.27 17.15 39.89
CA ARG A 2 9.68 16.62 38.65
C ARG A 2 9.83 17.70 37.58
N ARG A 3 10.48 17.40 36.45
CA ARG A 3 10.41 18.25 35.25
C ARG A 3 9.51 17.54 34.24
N VAL A 4 8.27 18.03 34.18
CA VAL A 4 7.29 17.74 33.14
C VAL A 4 7.72 18.53 31.90
N TRP A 5 7.91 17.85 30.78
CA TRP A 5 8.04 18.49 29.47
C TRP A 5 6.66 18.92 29.01
N VAL A 6 6.42 20.23 29.01
CA VAL A 6 5.22 20.86 28.45
C VAL A 6 5.41 20.93 26.94
N LEU A 7 4.64 20.14 26.20
CA LEU A 7 4.48 20.29 24.74
C LEU A 7 3.56 21.49 24.47
N LEU A 8 4.03 22.45 23.68
CA LEU A 8 3.25 23.60 23.22
C LEU A 8 2.11 23.18 22.28
N PRO A 9 0.90 23.76 22.38
CA PRO A 9 -0.11 23.65 21.35
C PRO A 9 0.15 24.70 20.25
N ILE A 10 0.48 24.25 19.04
CA ILE A 10 0.52 25.13 17.87
C ILE A 10 -0.92 25.28 17.34
N LEU A 11 -1.45 26.50 17.52
CA LEU A 11 -2.72 26.96 16.99
C LEU A 11 -2.68 26.93 15.44
N VAL A 12 -3.41 26.01 14.82
CA VAL A 12 -3.67 26.07 13.37
C VAL A 12 -4.83 27.04 13.14
N ARG A 13 -4.53 28.20 12.54
CA ARG A 13 -5.52 29.10 11.98
C ARG A 13 -6.14 28.43 10.74
N VAL A 14 -7.41 28.03 10.86
CA VAL A 14 -8.24 27.61 9.73
C VAL A 14 -8.45 28.83 8.81
N VAL A 15 -7.88 28.78 7.61
CA VAL A 15 -8.26 29.70 6.52
C VAL A 15 -9.52 29.13 5.87
N SER A 16 -10.53 29.98 5.73
CA SER A 16 -11.89 29.66 5.34
C SER A 16 -12.01 28.96 3.97
N SER A 17 -12.66 27.81 4.04
CA SER A 17 -13.45 27.11 3.02
C SER A 17 -14.12 27.99 1.96
N GLN A 18 -13.66 27.88 0.71
CA GLN A 18 -14.50 27.79 -0.48
C GLN A 18 -13.86 26.75 -1.40
N TYR A 19 -14.66 25.91 -2.08
CA TYR A 19 -14.27 24.73 -2.87
C TYR A 19 -13.95 23.44 -2.07
N PHE A 20 -14.86 23.02 -1.18
CA PHE A 20 -14.98 21.61 -0.85
C PHE A 20 -15.65 20.89 -2.02
N THR A 21 -14.92 20.05 -2.74
CA THR A 21 -15.53 18.88 -3.40
C THR A 21 -15.55 17.75 -2.37
N GLN A 22 -16.30 17.96 -1.27
CA GLN A 22 -16.86 16.83 -0.53
C GLN A 22 -17.95 16.25 -1.44
N LEU A 23 -18.00 14.91 -1.56
CA LEU A 23 -19.24 14.26 -1.97
C LEU A 23 -20.37 14.91 -1.16
N PRO A 24 -21.49 15.34 -1.78
CA PRO A 24 -22.58 15.92 -1.02
C PRO A 24 -22.93 14.96 0.10
N LEU A 25 -22.80 15.42 1.34
CA LEU A 25 -23.29 14.74 2.53
C LEU A 25 -24.83 14.74 2.43
N SER A 26 -25.38 13.86 1.62
CA SER A 26 -26.80 13.55 1.63
C SER A 26 -26.95 12.22 2.35
N GLU A 27 -27.47 12.31 3.57
CA GLU A 27 -28.28 11.34 4.30
C GLU A 27 -27.79 9.87 4.34
N SER A 28 -27.71 9.31 5.55
CA SER A 28 -27.54 7.86 5.80
C SER A 28 -28.31 7.03 4.77
N PRO A 29 -27.65 6.38 3.79
CA PRO A 29 -28.37 5.65 2.79
C PRO A 29 -28.77 4.30 3.39
N GLY A 30 -30.08 4.08 3.43
CA GLY A 30 -30.62 2.73 3.49
C GLY A 30 -30.00 1.80 2.44
N SER A 31 -30.15 0.52 2.71
CA SER A 31 -29.64 -0.70 2.07
C SER A 31 -29.80 -0.88 0.56
N ASP A 32 -30.28 0.08 -0.22
CA ASP A 32 -30.92 -0.30 -1.48
C ASP A 32 -29.94 -0.18 -2.66
N PHE A 33 -29.14 -1.26 -2.78
CA PHE A 33 -28.25 -1.68 -3.88
C PHE A 33 -28.59 -1.01 -5.22
N ILE A 34 -27.58 -0.54 -5.97
CA ILE A 34 -27.74 0.27 -7.20
C ILE A 34 -27.43 -0.57 -8.45
N PRO A 35 -28.39 -1.35 -8.96
CA PRO A 35 -28.17 -2.13 -10.17
C PRO A 35 -28.49 -1.38 -11.44
N ASP A 36 -29.01 -0.13 -11.45
CA ASP A 36 -29.44 0.50 -12.72
C ASP A 36 -28.35 1.19 -13.52
N ASP A 37 -27.25 1.60 -12.88
CA ASP A 37 -26.12 2.25 -13.53
C ASP A 37 -25.31 1.26 -14.39
N PRO A 38 -24.97 1.57 -15.67
CA PRO A 38 -24.19 0.65 -16.52
C PRO A 38 -22.85 0.22 -15.93
N VAL A 39 -22.15 1.11 -15.21
CA VAL A 39 -20.86 0.79 -14.57
C VAL A 39 -21.10 -0.21 -13.44
N ALA A 40 -22.09 0.07 -12.58
CA ALA A 40 -22.46 -0.83 -11.48
C ALA A 40 -22.92 -2.21 -12.00
N LYS A 41 -23.76 -2.26 -13.04
CA LYS A 41 -24.19 -3.51 -13.70
C LYS A 41 -22.99 -4.35 -14.16
N ALA A 42 -22.01 -3.72 -14.78
CA ALA A 42 -20.84 -4.41 -15.29
C ALA A 42 -19.99 -4.99 -14.16
N ILE A 43 -19.80 -4.25 -13.07
CA ILE A 43 -19.08 -4.71 -11.87
C ILE A 43 -19.78 -5.90 -11.23
N VAL A 44 -21.09 -5.79 -11.00
CA VAL A 44 -21.92 -6.88 -10.43
C VAL A 44 -21.86 -8.12 -11.32
N SER A 45 -21.94 -7.95 -12.64
CA SER A 45 -21.84 -9.06 -13.59
C SER A 45 -20.47 -9.75 -13.55
N ARG A 46 -19.37 -8.99 -13.48
CA ARG A 46 -18.01 -9.55 -13.38
C ARG A 46 -17.78 -10.24 -12.03
N ALA A 47 -18.24 -9.64 -10.93
CA ALA A 47 -18.17 -10.24 -9.61
C ALA A 47 -18.91 -11.58 -9.55
N LEU A 48 -20.11 -11.65 -10.15
CA LEU A 48 -20.91 -12.87 -10.18
C LEU A 48 -20.23 -14.01 -10.96
N LYS A 49 -19.47 -13.71 -12.02
CA LYS A 49 -18.69 -14.73 -12.76
C LYS A 49 -17.65 -15.42 -11.88
N ASP A 50 -17.14 -14.72 -10.88
CA ASP A 50 -16.20 -15.25 -9.89
C ASP A 50 -16.92 -15.78 -8.63
N GLY A 51 -18.26 -15.87 -8.64
CA GLY A 51 -19.06 -16.35 -7.51
C GLY A 51 -19.19 -15.36 -6.36
N ILE A 52 -18.97 -14.07 -6.61
CA ILE A 52 -19.11 -13.00 -5.61
C ILE A 52 -20.48 -12.33 -5.79
N VAL A 53 -21.39 -12.57 -4.83
CA VAL A 53 -22.75 -12.01 -4.85
C VAL A 53 -22.77 -10.69 -4.06
N LEU A 54 -22.40 -9.59 -4.72
CA LEU A 54 -22.24 -8.30 -4.05
C LEU A 54 -23.51 -7.79 -3.35
N SER A 55 -24.70 -8.14 -3.85
CA SER A 55 -25.98 -7.72 -3.25
C SER A 55 -26.24 -8.29 -1.84
N GLU A 56 -25.45 -9.26 -1.38
CA GLU A 56 -25.57 -9.82 -0.02
C GLU A 56 -25.05 -8.86 1.07
N PHE A 57 -24.31 -7.81 0.70
CA PHE A 57 -23.57 -6.98 1.66
C PHE A 57 -24.04 -5.52 1.70
N ALA A 58 -24.24 -5.00 2.91
CA ALA A 58 -24.70 -3.62 3.14
C ALA A 58 -23.72 -2.55 2.62
N PHE A 59 -22.42 -2.84 2.61
CA PHE A 59 -21.40 -1.91 2.11
C PHE A 59 -21.39 -1.76 0.58
N THR A 60 -22.09 -2.63 -0.15
CA THR A 60 -22.05 -2.64 -1.62
C THR A 60 -22.68 -1.40 -2.24
N GLY A 61 -23.81 -0.93 -1.72
CA GLY A 61 -24.46 0.30 -2.20
C GLY A 61 -23.53 1.53 -2.09
N PRO A 62 -22.98 1.84 -0.90
CA PRO A 62 -21.99 2.88 -0.71
C PRO A 62 -20.77 2.75 -1.65
N ALA A 63 -20.20 1.55 -1.77
CA ALA A 63 -19.04 1.32 -2.63
C ALA A 63 -19.35 1.59 -4.11
N LEU A 64 -20.46 1.07 -4.63
CA LEU A 64 -20.86 1.28 -6.03
C LEU A 64 -21.15 2.76 -6.33
N ARG A 65 -21.71 3.52 -5.38
CA ARG A 65 -21.89 4.98 -5.55
C ARG A 65 -20.56 5.70 -5.73
N GLU A 66 -19.59 5.39 -4.90
CA GLU A 66 -18.25 6.00 -4.99
C GLU A 66 -17.54 5.60 -6.29
N ILE A 67 -17.65 4.34 -6.70
CA ILE A 67 -17.12 3.86 -7.99
C ILE A 67 -17.75 4.59 -9.18
N VAL A 68 -19.09 4.69 -9.20
CA VAL A 68 -19.81 5.40 -10.27
C VAL A 68 -19.44 6.88 -10.30
N PHE A 69 -19.30 7.51 -9.14
CA PHE A 69 -18.82 8.89 -9.04
C PHE A 69 -17.44 9.06 -9.70
N TRP A 70 -16.45 8.23 -9.33
CA TRP A 70 -15.10 8.33 -9.89
C TRP A 70 -15.07 8.02 -11.39
N SER A 71 -15.88 7.07 -11.87
CA SER A 71 -15.96 6.73 -13.29
C SER A 71 -16.43 7.89 -14.18
N ARG A 72 -17.09 8.90 -13.59
CA ARG A 72 -17.61 10.10 -14.26
C ARG A 72 -16.88 11.37 -13.84
N PHE A 73 -15.90 11.26 -12.92
CA PHE A 73 -15.25 12.41 -12.35
C PHE A 73 -14.34 13.07 -13.37
N ASN A 74 -14.61 14.34 -13.67
CA ASN A 74 -13.77 15.13 -14.57
C ASN A 74 -12.72 15.90 -13.76
N ALA A 75 -11.44 15.53 -13.90
CA ALA A 75 -10.33 16.20 -13.23
C ALA A 75 -10.16 17.67 -13.64
N SER A 76 -10.67 18.10 -14.81
CA SER A 76 -10.51 19.46 -15.33
C SER A 76 -11.18 20.54 -14.47
N GLN A 77 -11.98 20.16 -13.47
CA GLN A 77 -12.51 21.07 -12.46
C GLN A 77 -11.42 21.61 -11.50
N PHE A 78 -10.27 20.93 -11.41
CA PHE A 78 -9.12 21.43 -10.67
C PHE A 78 -8.25 22.37 -11.53
N PRO A 79 -7.57 23.35 -10.92
CA PRO A 79 -6.59 24.17 -11.62
C PRO A 79 -5.53 23.30 -12.30
N ARG A 80 -5.14 23.65 -13.54
CA ARG A 80 -4.08 22.95 -14.29
C ARG A 80 -2.78 22.81 -13.49
N SER A 81 -2.45 23.81 -12.67
CA SER A 81 -1.29 23.78 -11.77
C SER A 81 -1.33 22.62 -10.77
N LEU A 82 -2.50 22.14 -10.36
CA LEU A 82 -2.65 21.01 -9.45
C LEU A 82 -2.60 19.66 -10.19
N LEU A 83 -3.08 19.63 -11.44
CA LEU A 83 -3.16 18.43 -12.27
C LEU A 83 -1.84 18.08 -12.98
N GLU A 84 -0.99 19.06 -13.23
CA GLU A 84 0.32 18.86 -13.85
C GLU A 84 1.44 18.87 -12.80
N PRO A 85 2.48 18.02 -12.95
CA PRO A 85 3.65 18.11 -12.09
C PRO A 85 4.30 19.49 -12.17
N ALA A 86 4.93 19.95 -11.09
CA ALA A 86 5.79 21.12 -11.19
C ALA A 86 6.97 20.78 -12.12
N LYS A 87 7.53 21.77 -12.85
CA LYS A 87 8.65 21.55 -13.79
C LYS A 87 9.91 20.90 -13.18
N LYS A 88 9.98 20.77 -11.85
CA LYS A 88 11.05 20.10 -11.10
C LYS A 88 10.62 18.81 -10.40
N SER A 89 9.35 18.39 -10.55
CA SER A 89 8.85 17.15 -9.95
C SER A 89 9.43 15.95 -10.67
N THR A 90 9.96 15.00 -9.89
CA THR A 90 10.58 13.78 -10.42
C THR A 90 10.23 12.54 -9.62
N ALA A 91 9.59 12.64 -8.45
CA ALA A 91 9.44 11.46 -7.59
C ALA A 91 8.28 10.54 -8.00
N ILE A 92 8.51 9.23 -7.95
CA ILE A 92 7.47 8.20 -8.01
C ILE A 92 7.29 7.65 -6.61
N ASP A 93 6.12 7.91 -6.03
CA ASP A 93 5.76 7.48 -4.69
C ASP A 93 5.12 6.09 -4.76
N VAL A 94 5.88 5.06 -4.34
CA VAL A 94 5.41 3.66 -4.39
C VAL A 94 4.64 3.25 -3.14
N HIS A 95 4.50 4.15 -2.16
CA HIS A 95 3.87 3.88 -0.88
C HIS A 95 2.95 5.05 -0.56
N ALA A 96 1.77 5.05 -1.17
CA ALA A 96 0.69 5.98 -0.87
C ALA A 96 -0.62 5.20 -0.72
N HIS A 97 -1.56 5.75 0.03
CA HIS A 97 -2.83 5.09 0.31
C HIS A 97 -4.02 5.86 -0.24
N TYR A 98 -4.98 5.12 -0.77
CA TYR A 98 -6.32 5.59 -1.02
C TYR A 98 -7.27 4.95 -0.01
N ALA A 99 -7.94 5.79 0.78
CA ALA A 99 -8.88 5.38 1.81
C ALA A 99 -10.31 5.77 1.39
N PRO A 100 -11.06 4.90 0.68
CA PRO A 100 -12.45 5.19 0.34
C PRO A 100 -13.31 5.26 1.59
N ARG A 101 -14.25 6.21 1.64
CA ARG A 101 -15.04 6.49 2.85
C ARG A 101 -15.84 5.28 3.31
N TRP A 102 -16.47 4.57 2.36
CA TRP A 102 -17.27 3.38 2.66
C TRP A 102 -16.46 2.27 3.33
N TYR A 103 -15.17 2.16 3.01
CA TYR A 103 -14.29 1.17 3.63
C TYR A 103 -13.76 1.65 4.98
N GLY A 104 -13.48 2.95 5.11
CA GLY A 104 -13.16 3.58 6.39
C GLY A 104 -14.24 3.34 7.43
N ASP A 105 -15.52 3.43 7.05
CA ASP A 105 -16.66 3.15 7.92
C ASP A 105 -16.69 1.70 8.42
N ILE A 106 -16.33 0.73 7.57
CA ILE A 106 -16.20 -0.70 7.96
C ILE A 106 -15.06 -0.88 8.97
N ARG A 107 -13.93 -0.21 8.72
CA ARG A 107 -12.69 -0.33 9.50
C ARG A 107 -12.68 0.53 10.75
N GLN A 108 -13.66 1.42 10.90
CA GLN A 108 -13.66 2.49 11.91
C GLN A 108 -12.39 3.35 11.81
N ASP A 109 -11.89 3.54 10.60
CA ASP A 109 -10.75 4.40 10.33
C ASP A 109 -11.26 5.83 10.09
N PRO A 110 -10.95 6.80 10.96
CA PRO A 110 -11.40 8.17 10.82
C PRO A 110 -10.65 8.94 9.73
N THR A 111 -9.67 8.32 9.06
CA THR A 111 -8.83 8.98 8.08
C THR A 111 -9.65 9.48 6.90
N GLU A 112 -9.58 10.79 6.66
CA GLU A 112 -10.18 11.41 5.50
C GLU A 112 -9.16 11.52 4.37
N TRP A 113 -9.51 11.02 3.19
CA TRP A 113 -8.74 11.18 1.97
C TRP A 113 -9.54 11.99 0.96
N THR A 114 -8.90 13.00 0.35
CA THR A 114 -9.48 13.72 -0.79
C THR A 114 -8.48 13.80 -1.92
N LEU A 115 -8.99 13.74 -3.16
CA LEU A 115 -8.16 13.90 -4.35
C LEU A 115 -7.43 15.26 -4.35
N ARG A 116 -8.08 16.31 -3.86
CA ARG A 116 -7.47 17.65 -3.76
C ARG A 116 -6.26 17.62 -2.83
N ASP A 117 -6.40 17.07 -1.63
CA ASP A 117 -5.34 17.03 -0.63
C ASP A 117 -4.18 16.15 -1.09
N HIS A 118 -4.47 15.01 -1.72
CA HIS A 118 -3.45 14.15 -2.32
C HIS A 118 -2.67 14.88 -3.43
N LEU A 119 -3.34 15.62 -4.31
CA LEU A 119 -2.67 16.39 -5.36
C LEU A 119 -1.82 17.54 -4.79
N VAL A 120 -2.29 18.19 -3.72
CA VAL A 120 -1.50 19.21 -3.00
C VAL A 120 -0.25 18.58 -2.39
N HIS A 121 -0.39 17.41 -1.75
CA HIS A 121 0.73 16.62 -1.25
C HIS A 121 1.73 16.29 -2.35
N MET A 122 1.27 15.75 -3.48
CA MET A 122 2.15 15.44 -4.61
C MET A 122 2.91 16.66 -5.11
N ARG A 123 2.22 17.80 -5.25
CA ARG A 123 2.83 19.05 -5.71
C ARG A 123 3.89 19.55 -4.73
N ASN A 124 3.59 19.57 -3.43
CA ASN A 124 4.50 20.06 -2.39
C ASN A 124 5.77 19.20 -2.29
N HIS A 125 5.66 17.89 -2.52
CA HIS A 125 6.77 16.94 -2.39
C HIS A 125 7.41 16.56 -3.73
N SER A 126 7.05 17.25 -4.81
CA SER A 126 7.63 17.03 -6.14
C SER A 126 7.44 15.59 -6.65
N ILE A 127 6.25 15.02 -6.39
CA ILE A 127 5.80 13.69 -6.80
C ILE A 127 5.05 13.79 -8.13
N THR A 128 5.53 13.05 -9.12
CA THR A 128 4.93 12.91 -10.46
C THR A 128 3.92 11.78 -10.52
N GLU A 129 4.16 10.68 -9.82
CA GLU A 129 3.31 9.48 -9.86
C GLU A 129 3.11 8.95 -8.44
N SER A 130 1.90 8.52 -8.09
CA SER A 130 1.60 7.78 -6.86
C SER A 130 1.05 6.41 -7.21
N VAL A 131 1.61 5.37 -6.60
CA VAL A 131 1.08 4.01 -6.65
C VAL A 131 0.31 3.77 -5.36
N PHE A 132 -1.01 3.61 -5.49
CA PHE A 132 -1.90 3.45 -4.36
C PHE A 132 -1.98 2.00 -3.89
N SER A 133 -2.03 1.81 -2.58
CA SER A 133 -2.60 0.63 -1.93
C SER A 133 -3.74 1.07 -1.02
N VAL A 134 -4.48 0.11 -0.46
CA VAL A 134 -5.38 0.45 0.65
C VAL A 134 -4.51 0.64 1.90
N PRO A 135 -4.95 1.44 2.89
CA PRO A 135 -4.19 1.71 4.10
C PRO A 135 -3.68 0.47 4.83
N ASN A 136 -4.52 -0.57 4.85
CA ASN A 136 -4.20 -1.87 5.41
C ASN A 136 -4.68 -2.94 4.43
N PRO A 137 -3.78 -3.61 3.70
CA PRO A 137 -4.13 -4.66 2.75
C PRO A 137 -4.78 -5.90 3.39
N ASN A 138 -4.75 -6.02 4.72
CA ASN A 138 -5.54 -7.02 5.43
C ASN A 138 -6.97 -6.51 5.60
N ILE A 139 -7.85 -7.02 4.76
CA ILE A 139 -9.27 -6.64 4.64
C ILE A 139 -10.22 -7.68 5.26
N PHE A 140 -9.70 -8.59 6.07
CA PHE A 140 -10.45 -9.70 6.63
C PHE A 140 -11.56 -9.24 7.59
N LEU A 141 -12.77 -9.77 7.40
CA LEU A 141 -13.95 -9.49 8.24
C LEU A 141 -14.48 -10.70 9.01
N GLY A 142 -13.74 -11.81 9.08
CA GLY A 142 -14.25 -13.05 9.71
C GLY A 142 -15.05 -13.96 8.78
N ASP A 143 -15.39 -13.49 7.57
CA ASP A 143 -16.16 -14.23 6.57
C ASP A 143 -15.51 -14.15 5.19
N GLU A 144 -15.39 -15.30 4.52
CA GLU A 144 -14.77 -15.39 3.20
C GLU A 144 -15.53 -14.59 2.14
N LYS A 145 -16.86 -14.71 2.11
CA LYS A 145 -17.66 -14.07 1.05
C LYS A 145 -17.57 -12.55 1.15
N ALA A 146 -17.68 -12.00 2.37
CA ALA A 146 -17.52 -10.58 2.63
C ALA A 146 -16.11 -10.09 2.28
N THR A 147 -15.08 -10.83 2.67
CA THR A 147 -13.68 -10.47 2.38
C THR A 147 -13.42 -10.42 0.87
N ARG A 148 -13.94 -11.40 0.10
CA ARG A 148 -13.86 -11.42 -1.36
C ARG A 148 -14.64 -10.27 -2.01
N ALA A 149 -15.84 -9.95 -1.50
CA ALA A 149 -16.64 -8.83 -1.98
C ALA A 149 -15.96 -7.48 -1.77
N ILE A 150 -15.32 -7.28 -0.62
CA ILE A 150 -14.56 -6.06 -0.31
C ILE A 150 -13.36 -5.94 -1.23
N ALA A 151 -12.59 -7.01 -1.44
CA ALA A 151 -11.45 -6.99 -2.36
C ALA A 151 -11.87 -6.53 -3.76
N ARG A 152 -12.95 -7.11 -4.30
CA ARG A 152 -13.49 -6.75 -5.61
C ARG A 152 -13.89 -5.27 -5.67
N LEU A 153 -14.61 -4.78 -4.66
CA LEU A 153 -15.07 -3.40 -4.63
C LEU A 153 -13.90 -2.41 -4.49
N LEU A 154 -12.91 -2.70 -3.64
CA LEU A 154 -11.70 -1.86 -3.49
C LEU A 154 -10.90 -1.79 -4.79
N ASN A 155 -10.67 -2.93 -5.45
CA ASN A 155 -9.93 -2.99 -6.71
C ASN A 155 -10.65 -2.23 -7.82
N GLU A 156 -11.97 -2.42 -7.97
CA GLU A 156 -12.80 -1.66 -8.94
C GLU A 156 -12.77 -0.16 -8.64
N ASN A 157 -12.82 0.23 -7.35
CA ASN A 157 -12.78 1.62 -6.91
C ASN A 157 -11.42 2.27 -7.21
N MET A 158 -10.31 1.58 -6.98
CA MET A 158 -8.98 2.05 -7.36
C MET A 158 -8.83 2.16 -8.88
N ALA A 159 -9.35 1.18 -9.62
CA ALA A 159 -9.26 1.17 -11.07
C ALA A 159 -9.92 2.41 -11.69
N VAL A 160 -11.10 2.82 -11.22
CA VAL A 160 -11.76 4.05 -11.69
C VAL A 160 -11.08 5.32 -11.17
N LEU A 161 -10.56 5.33 -9.94
CA LEU A 161 -9.81 6.48 -9.41
C LEU A 161 -8.56 6.76 -10.23
N VAL A 162 -7.81 5.72 -10.59
CA VAL A 162 -6.61 5.84 -11.42
C VAL A 162 -6.94 6.40 -12.81
N GLN A 163 -8.13 6.12 -13.36
CA GLN A 163 -8.57 6.72 -14.63
C GLN A 163 -8.80 8.23 -14.57
N VAL A 164 -8.94 8.81 -13.37
CA VAL A 164 -9.08 10.27 -13.22
C VAL A 164 -7.80 10.98 -13.68
N LEU A 165 -6.62 10.41 -13.40
CA LEU A 165 -5.32 10.93 -13.83
C LEU A 165 -4.35 9.77 -14.15
N PRO A 166 -4.51 9.07 -15.28
CA PRO A 166 -3.82 7.80 -15.57
C PRO A 166 -2.30 7.93 -15.76
N ARG A 167 -1.79 9.15 -15.98
CA ARG A 167 -0.34 9.43 -16.01
C ARG A 167 0.25 9.77 -14.65
N ARG A 168 -0.59 9.96 -13.63
CA ARG A 168 -0.21 10.40 -12.29
C ARG A 168 -0.48 9.32 -11.23
N PHE A 169 -1.40 8.40 -11.52
CA PHE A 169 -1.86 7.41 -10.56
C PHE A 169 -1.71 6.00 -11.10
N ASN A 170 -1.37 5.09 -10.21
CA ASN A 170 -1.40 3.65 -10.41
C ASN A 170 -1.83 2.97 -9.11
N PHE A 171 -2.00 1.66 -9.08
CA PHE A 171 -2.40 0.97 -7.86
C PHE A 171 -1.90 -0.48 -7.77
N PHE A 172 -1.70 -0.95 -6.55
CA PHE A 172 -1.54 -2.35 -6.21
C PHE A 172 -2.90 -2.97 -5.87
N ALA A 173 -3.15 -4.16 -6.39
CA ALA A 173 -4.35 -4.93 -6.11
C ALA A 173 -4.38 -5.39 -4.66
N THR A 174 -5.57 -5.29 -4.05
CA THR A 174 -5.88 -5.91 -2.76
C THR A 174 -6.34 -7.35 -2.98
N THR A 175 -5.94 -8.27 -2.11
CA THR A 175 -6.35 -9.68 -2.18
C THR A 175 -7.09 -10.12 -0.91
N PRO A 176 -8.06 -11.03 -1.02
CA PRO A 176 -8.80 -11.57 0.12
C PRO A 176 -8.04 -12.66 0.89
N LEU A 177 -6.73 -12.51 1.13
CA LEU A 177 -6.02 -13.42 2.03
C LEU A 177 -6.64 -13.35 3.45
N PRO A 178 -6.75 -14.46 4.18
CA PRO A 178 -6.06 -15.74 3.96
C PRO A 178 -6.76 -16.73 3.00
N HIS A 179 -7.82 -16.34 2.29
CA HIS A 179 -8.55 -17.21 1.36
C HIS A 179 -7.78 -17.37 0.03
N VAL A 180 -6.86 -18.33 -0.02
CA VAL A 180 -5.88 -18.52 -1.10
C VAL A 180 -6.49 -18.58 -2.50
N HIS A 181 -7.50 -19.43 -2.72
CA HIS A 181 -8.11 -19.53 -4.05
C HIS A 181 -8.78 -18.22 -4.47
N GLY A 182 -9.58 -17.63 -3.58
CA GLY A 182 -10.19 -16.32 -3.83
C GLY A 182 -9.15 -15.24 -4.11
N SER A 183 -7.98 -15.33 -3.47
CA SER A 183 -6.87 -14.40 -3.63
C SER A 183 -6.19 -14.51 -4.98
N ILE A 184 -5.95 -15.73 -5.45
CA ILE A 184 -5.40 -15.97 -6.79
C ILE A 184 -6.39 -15.46 -7.86
N THR A 185 -7.68 -15.77 -7.72
CA THR A 185 -8.72 -15.31 -8.67
C THR A 185 -8.78 -13.78 -8.71
N GLU A 186 -8.83 -13.12 -7.56
CA GLU A 186 -8.93 -11.66 -7.48
C GLU A 186 -7.65 -10.96 -7.96
N ALA A 187 -6.47 -11.46 -7.61
CA ALA A 187 -5.20 -10.92 -8.10
C ALA A 187 -5.14 -10.97 -9.63
N ARG A 188 -5.49 -12.11 -10.24
CA ARG A 188 -5.55 -12.24 -11.70
C ARG A 188 -6.56 -11.28 -12.31
N TYR A 189 -7.76 -11.18 -11.73
CA TYR A 189 -8.76 -10.23 -12.19
C TYR A 189 -8.23 -8.78 -12.19
N ALA A 190 -7.63 -8.35 -11.08
CA ALA A 190 -7.13 -6.99 -10.93
C ALA A 190 -5.97 -6.69 -11.91
N LEU A 191 -5.01 -7.62 -12.04
CA LEU A 191 -3.86 -7.47 -12.95
C LEU A 191 -4.28 -7.51 -14.42
N GLU A 192 -5.10 -8.49 -14.81
CA GLU A 192 -5.43 -8.77 -16.21
C GLU A 192 -6.57 -7.87 -16.73
N SER A 193 -7.55 -7.53 -15.89
CA SER A 193 -8.76 -6.80 -16.31
C SER A 193 -8.79 -5.35 -15.82
N LEU A 194 -8.32 -5.09 -14.59
CA LEU A 194 -8.35 -3.75 -14.00
C LEU A 194 -7.07 -2.95 -14.23
N GLY A 195 -6.02 -3.57 -14.74
CA GLY A 195 -4.73 -2.91 -14.96
C GLY A 195 -4.08 -2.45 -13.67
N ALA A 196 -4.28 -3.19 -12.57
CA ALA A 196 -3.46 -3.07 -11.38
C ALA A 196 -2.00 -3.26 -11.77
N LEU A 197 -1.12 -2.46 -11.18
CA LEU A 197 0.31 -2.54 -11.43
C LEU A 197 0.83 -3.91 -11.02
N ASP A 198 0.50 -4.29 -9.78
CA ASP A 198 0.98 -5.49 -9.08
C ASP A 198 0.13 -5.72 -7.80
N VAL A 199 0.58 -6.46 -6.78
CA VAL A 199 -0.24 -6.84 -5.61
C VAL A 199 0.29 -6.25 -4.29
N ALA A 200 -0.61 -5.85 -3.39
CA ALA A 200 -0.31 -5.46 -2.02
C ALA A 200 -0.78 -6.53 -1.03
N LEU A 201 0.09 -6.90 -0.08
CA LEU A 201 -0.19 -7.80 1.03
C LEU A 201 0.17 -7.12 2.36
N SER A 202 -0.43 -7.61 3.44
CA SER A 202 -0.05 -7.23 4.80
C SER A 202 1.03 -8.17 5.35
N SER A 203 1.79 -7.72 6.35
CA SER A 203 2.81 -8.53 7.02
C SER A 203 2.28 -9.87 7.56
N ASN A 204 1.02 -9.88 7.99
CA ASN A 204 0.28 -11.07 8.37
C ASN A 204 -1.19 -10.97 7.94
N HIS A 205 -1.84 -12.12 7.77
CA HIS A 205 -3.28 -12.26 7.56
C HIS A 205 -3.84 -13.13 8.69
N GLU A 206 -4.45 -12.49 9.68
CA GLU A 206 -5.02 -13.12 10.86
C GLU A 206 -4.03 -13.99 11.67
N GLY A 207 -2.82 -13.47 11.84
CA GLY A 207 -1.74 -14.14 12.57
C GLY A 207 -0.93 -15.14 11.73
N LEU A 208 -1.34 -15.39 10.49
CA LEU A 208 -0.55 -16.15 9.52
C LEU A 208 0.41 -15.20 8.80
N TYR A 209 1.70 -15.40 8.98
CA TYR A 209 2.73 -14.64 8.29
C TYR A 209 2.94 -15.17 6.86
N LEU A 210 3.56 -14.35 6.02
CA LEU A 210 3.62 -14.62 4.59
C LEU A 210 4.47 -15.85 4.23
N GLY A 211 5.35 -16.34 5.10
CA GLY A 211 6.09 -17.59 4.90
C GLY A 211 5.30 -18.85 5.26
N ASP A 212 4.08 -18.73 5.77
CA ASP A 212 3.23 -19.88 6.06
C ASP A 212 2.94 -20.70 4.79
N THR A 213 3.11 -22.02 4.89
CA THR A 213 2.89 -22.97 3.78
C THR A 213 1.48 -22.92 3.18
N LEU A 214 0.48 -22.43 3.93
CA LEU A 214 -0.85 -22.16 3.41
C LEU A 214 -0.80 -21.23 2.20
N PHE A 215 0.12 -20.25 2.18
CA PHE A 215 0.25 -19.27 1.11
C PHE A 215 1.14 -19.73 -0.05
N THR A 216 1.78 -20.90 0.03
CA THR A 216 2.61 -21.45 -1.06
C THR A 216 1.90 -21.47 -2.43
N PRO A 217 0.61 -21.88 -2.55
CA PRO A 217 -0.09 -21.84 -3.84
C PRO A 217 -0.32 -20.42 -4.35
N PHE A 218 -0.51 -19.44 -3.44
CA PHE A 218 -0.61 -18.03 -3.82
C PHE A 218 0.70 -17.52 -4.39
N PHE A 219 1.83 -17.74 -3.70
CA PHE A 219 3.14 -17.35 -4.19
C PHE A 219 3.51 -18.05 -5.50
N SER A 220 3.17 -19.33 -5.66
CA SER A 220 3.36 -20.03 -6.93
C SER A 220 2.59 -19.39 -8.09
N ALA A 221 1.34 -18.99 -7.86
CA ALA A 221 0.54 -18.30 -8.87
C ALA A 221 1.13 -16.93 -9.24
N MET A 222 1.59 -16.17 -8.23
CA MET A 222 2.21 -14.86 -8.43
C MET A 222 3.60 -14.95 -9.07
N ASP A 223 4.38 -15.99 -8.77
CA ASP A 223 5.69 -16.24 -9.38
C ASP A 223 5.55 -16.51 -10.89
N ASN A 224 4.55 -17.30 -11.27
CA ASN A 224 4.22 -17.56 -12.67
C ASN A 224 3.87 -16.28 -13.46
N SER A 225 3.26 -15.27 -12.81
CA SER A 225 2.99 -13.96 -13.42
C SER A 225 4.12 -12.94 -13.21
N ARG A 226 5.22 -13.35 -12.55
CA ARG A 226 6.35 -12.51 -12.18
C ARG A 226 5.90 -11.26 -11.42
N ALA A 227 4.98 -11.41 -10.47
CA ALA A 227 4.39 -10.27 -9.76
C ALA A 227 5.42 -9.55 -8.88
N ILE A 228 5.20 -8.25 -8.67
CA ILE A 228 5.79 -7.50 -7.56
C ILE A 228 4.81 -7.59 -6.37
N ILE A 229 5.34 -7.86 -5.18
CA ILE A 229 4.54 -7.91 -3.96
C ILE A 229 4.95 -6.74 -3.06
N PHE A 230 4.08 -5.74 -2.94
CA PHE A 230 4.21 -4.69 -1.94
C PHE A 230 3.76 -5.22 -0.57
N VAL A 231 4.64 -5.20 0.43
CA VAL A 231 4.35 -5.72 1.77
C VAL A 231 4.27 -4.57 2.77
N HIS A 232 3.05 -4.28 3.20
CA HIS A 232 2.75 -3.27 4.21
C HIS A 232 2.66 -3.90 5.61
N PRO A 233 3.21 -3.31 6.67
CA PRO A 233 3.02 -3.83 8.02
C PRO A 233 1.56 -3.68 8.47
N THR A 234 1.06 -4.62 9.25
CA THR A 234 -0.27 -4.51 9.88
C THR A 234 -0.17 -4.74 11.38
N GLU A 235 -1.28 -4.67 12.10
CA GLU A 235 -1.27 -4.97 13.53
C GLU A 235 -0.92 -6.44 13.76
N ALA A 236 0.02 -6.70 14.68
CA ALA A 236 0.33 -8.07 15.08
C ALA A 236 -0.91 -8.74 15.66
N SER A 237 -1.20 -9.97 15.22
CA SER A 237 -2.36 -10.74 15.66
C SER A 237 -1.93 -12.14 16.09
N LEU A 238 -2.60 -12.68 17.11
CA LEU A 238 -2.44 -14.05 17.59
C LEU A 238 -3.78 -14.76 17.60
N VAL A 239 -3.76 -16.07 17.37
CA VAL A 239 -4.94 -16.92 17.53
C VAL A 239 -4.92 -17.51 18.94
N VAL A 240 -5.89 -17.12 19.77
CA VAL A 240 -6.08 -17.65 21.13
C VAL A 240 -7.50 -18.19 21.22
N ASN A 241 -7.65 -19.49 21.50
CA ASN A 241 -8.95 -20.15 21.59
C ASN A 241 -9.85 -19.87 20.37
N HIS A 242 -9.30 -20.00 19.16
CA HIS A 242 -9.98 -19.72 17.88
C HIS A 242 -10.46 -18.26 17.71
N THR A 243 -9.96 -17.33 18.52
CA THR A 243 -10.24 -15.90 18.39
C THR A 243 -8.95 -15.14 18.04
N PHE A 244 -9.06 -14.16 17.14
CA PHE A 244 -7.97 -13.25 16.84
C PHE A 244 -7.83 -12.20 17.93
N VAL A 245 -6.62 -12.10 18.48
CA VAL A 245 -6.29 -11.17 19.56
C VAL A 245 -5.15 -10.29 19.10
N LYS A 246 -5.34 -8.97 19.22
CA LYS A 246 -4.30 -7.97 18.98
C LYS A 246 -3.10 -8.26 19.88
N ALA A 247 -1.93 -8.33 19.28
CA ALA A 247 -0.68 -8.72 19.92
C ALA A 247 0.35 -7.60 19.99
N ASN A 248 -0.11 -6.35 20.10
CA ASN A 248 0.75 -5.22 20.47
C ASN A 248 0.92 -5.22 22.01
N PRO A 249 2.12 -5.51 22.54
CA PRO A 249 2.34 -5.55 23.98
C PRO A 249 2.46 -4.15 24.60
N THR A 250 2.51 -3.09 23.78
CA THR A 250 2.67 -1.70 24.23
C THR A 250 1.34 -0.95 24.24
N ILE A 251 1.25 0.10 25.06
CA ILE A 251 0.11 1.03 25.07
C ILE A 251 0.18 2.08 23.94
N HIS A 252 1.25 2.06 23.16
CA HIS A 252 1.53 3.08 22.15
C HIS A 252 1.00 2.66 20.78
N SER A 253 0.83 3.65 19.90
CA SER A 253 0.43 3.41 18.52
C SER A 253 1.38 2.38 17.86
N PRO A 254 0.85 1.35 17.17
CA PRO A 254 1.67 0.34 16.48
C PRO A 254 2.69 0.94 15.50
N VAL A 255 2.38 2.10 14.92
CA VAL A 255 3.23 2.82 13.95
C VAL A 255 4.61 3.17 14.53
N LEU A 256 4.72 3.37 15.84
CA LEU A 256 5.98 3.79 16.47
C LEU A 256 7.01 2.68 16.60
N ALA A 257 6.59 1.42 16.66
CA ALA A 257 7.50 0.30 16.91
C ALA A 257 7.00 -1.01 16.30
N GLU A 258 5.75 -1.41 16.58
CA GLU A 258 5.25 -2.73 16.17
C GLU A 258 5.24 -2.93 14.66
N PHE A 259 4.95 -1.91 13.86
CA PHE A 259 5.01 -2.04 12.40
C PHE A 259 6.42 -2.38 11.89
N TYR A 260 7.48 -1.91 12.55
CA TYR A 260 8.85 -2.23 12.19
C TYR A 260 9.17 -3.69 12.53
N PHE A 261 8.67 -4.19 13.66
CA PHE A 261 8.81 -5.58 14.05
C PHE A 261 7.95 -6.52 13.19
N GLU A 262 6.79 -6.08 12.73
CA GLU A 262 5.93 -6.85 11.83
C GLU A 262 6.58 -7.07 10.47
N THR A 263 7.20 -6.04 9.90
CA THR A 263 8.03 -6.21 8.70
C THR A 263 9.18 -7.19 8.97
N ALA A 264 9.83 -7.10 10.14
CA ALA A 264 10.90 -8.03 10.49
C ALA A 264 10.43 -9.48 10.63
N ARG A 265 9.29 -9.71 11.28
CA ARG A 265 8.70 -11.05 11.45
C ARG A 265 8.36 -11.66 10.10
N THR A 266 7.66 -10.93 9.23
CA THR A 266 7.22 -11.48 7.93
C THR A 266 8.40 -11.77 6.99
N PHE A 267 9.42 -10.91 6.92
CA PHE A 267 10.57 -11.17 6.06
C PHE A 267 11.53 -12.22 6.62
N LEU A 268 11.62 -12.35 7.95
CA LEU A 268 12.33 -13.46 8.57
C LEU A 268 11.60 -14.79 8.29
N ASP A 269 10.27 -14.80 8.39
CA ASP A 269 9.44 -15.96 8.09
C ASP A 269 9.54 -16.38 6.62
N LEU A 270 9.45 -15.43 5.68
CA LEU A 270 9.68 -15.66 4.24
C LEU A 270 11.09 -16.18 3.92
N ALA A 271 12.11 -15.75 4.69
CA ALA A 271 13.48 -16.22 4.54
C ALA A 271 13.65 -17.66 5.06
N ILE A 272 13.18 -17.95 6.27
CA ILE A 272 13.33 -19.26 6.92
C ILE A 272 12.48 -20.33 6.22
N SER A 273 11.26 -19.98 5.80
CA SER A 273 10.40 -20.84 4.98
C SER A 273 10.93 -21.08 3.57
N GLN A 274 12.02 -20.40 3.18
CA GLN A 274 12.60 -20.42 1.83
C GLN A 274 11.63 -19.93 0.74
N THR A 275 10.56 -19.20 1.10
CA THR A 275 9.67 -18.57 0.12
C THR A 275 10.45 -17.57 -0.74
N LEU A 276 11.33 -16.76 -0.13
CA LEU A 276 12.23 -15.90 -0.90
C LEU A 276 13.14 -16.70 -1.84
N ALA A 277 13.69 -17.83 -1.39
CA ALA A 277 14.63 -18.62 -2.20
C ALA A 277 13.94 -19.37 -3.34
N ASN A 278 12.74 -19.91 -3.12
CA ASN A 278 12.05 -20.80 -4.05
C ASN A 278 11.26 -20.07 -5.15
N PHE A 279 10.69 -18.89 -4.87
CA PHE A 279 9.92 -18.10 -5.84
C PHE A 279 10.79 -17.00 -6.43
N THR A 280 11.63 -17.39 -7.40
CA THR A 280 12.72 -16.56 -7.94
C THR A 280 12.28 -15.52 -8.96
N ASN A 281 11.04 -15.57 -9.44
CA ASN A 281 10.50 -14.58 -10.38
C ASN A 281 9.73 -13.46 -9.69
N LEU A 282 9.54 -13.54 -8.37
CA LEU A 282 8.91 -12.49 -7.57
C LEU A 282 9.91 -11.40 -7.20
N ASP A 283 9.44 -10.16 -7.28
CA ASP A 283 10.04 -9.00 -6.64
C ASP A 283 9.21 -8.60 -5.41
N PHE A 284 9.85 -8.05 -4.38
CA PHE A 284 9.19 -7.58 -3.17
C PHE A 284 9.50 -6.10 -2.94
N ILE A 285 8.48 -5.28 -2.70
CA ILE A 285 8.67 -3.92 -2.16
C ILE A 285 8.41 -3.99 -0.66
N ILE A 286 9.43 -3.62 0.11
CA ILE A 286 9.48 -3.73 1.56
C ILE A 286 9.34 -2.34 2.15
N SER A 287 8.30 -2.15 2.95
CA SER A 287 8.05 -0.85 3.57
C SER A 287 9.10 -0.44 4.60
N HIS A 288 9.32 0.87 4.72
CA HIS A 288 10.09 1.51 5.79
C HIS A 288 11.53 1.01 5.87
N LEU A 289 12.23 0.87 4.73
CA LEU A 289 13.58 0.27 4.66
C LEU A 289 13.72 -1.07 5.42
N GLY A 290 12.67 -1.89 5.42
CA GLY A 290 12.71 -3.20 6.10
C GLY A 290 12.35 -3.19 7.56
N GLY A 291 11.96 -2.05 8.13
CA GLY A 291 11.68 -1.94 9.57
C GLY A 291 12.89 -2.39 10.40
N SER A 292 12.69 -3.30 11.35
CA SER A 292 13.79 -3.87 12.15
C SER A 292 14.47 -5.09 11.51
N PHE A 293 14.04 -5.52 10.32
CA PHE A 293 14.57 -6.70 9.63
C PHE A 293 16.09 -6.62 9.41
N PRO A 294 16.67 -5.54 8.85
CA PRO A 294 18.10 -5.51 8.56
C PRO A 294 18.97 -5.74 9.80
N SER A 295 18.56 -5.23 10.96
CA SER A 295 19.31 -5.38 12.21
C SER A 295 19.32 -6.79 12.77
N ILE A 296 18.45 -7.69 12.29
CA ILE A 296 18.31 -9.05 12.82
C ILE A 296 18.68 -10.15 11.83
N ILE A 297 18.99 -9.85 10.56
CA ILE A 297 19.31 -10.85 9.51
C ILE A 297 20.38 -11.84 10.01
N ASP A 298 21.54 -11.33 10.44
CA ASP A 298 22.69 -12.16 10.87
C ASP A 298 22.38 -13.10 12.04
N ARG A 299 21.40 -12.74 12.88
CA ARG A 299 20.97 -13.55 14.03
C ARG A 299 19.79 -14.46 13.70
N GLY A 300 18.89 -14.00 12.86
CA GLY A 300 17.63 -14.66 12.55
C GLY A 300 17.77 -15.77 11.51
N ILE A 301 18.72 -15.65 10.59
CA ILE A 301 18.94 -16.64 9.53
C ILE A 301 20.27 -17.36 9.79
N PRO A 302 20.25 -18.68 10.10
CA PRO A 302 21.48 -19.41 10.36
C PRO A 302 22.44 -19.39 9.15
N PRO A 303 23.77 -19.31 9.39
CA PRO A 303 24.75 -19.42 8.32
C PRO A 303 24.60 -20.75 7.55
N GLY A 304 24.66 -20.67 6.22
CA GLY A 304 24.53 -21.82 5.33
C GLY A 304 23.83 -21.46 4.01
N PRO A 305 23.48 -22.46 3.19
CA PRO A 305 22.91 -22.23 1.86
C PRO A 305 21.65 -21.36 1.85
N VAL A 306 20.80 -21.49 2.87
CA VAL A 306 19.58 -20.66 3.02
C VAL A 306 19.94 -19.18 3.15
N LEU A 307 20.94 -18.83 3.95
CA LEU A 307 21.39 -17.44 4.07
C LEU A 307 21.93 -16.93 2.73
N ASP A 308 22.74 -17.73 2.03
CA ASP A 308 23.32 -17.33 0.74
C ASP A 308 22.22 -17.03 -0.30
N GLU A 309 21.21 -17.91 -0.42
CA GLU A 309 20.07 -17.75 -1.33
C GLU A 309 19.19 -16.56 -0.95
N VAL A 310 18.92 -16.37 0.34
CA VAL A 310 18.18 -15.19 0.83
C VAL A 310 18.96 -13.92 0.53
N MET A 311 20.27 -13.88 0.77
CA MET A 311 21.09 -12.70 0.46
C MET A 311 21.11 -12.37 -1.04
N VAL A 312 21.03 -13.38 -1.92
CA VAL A 312 20.81 -13.16 -3.36
C VAL A 312 19.45 -12.47 -3.58
N ALA A 313 18.37 -12.99 -2.99
CA ALA A 313 17.05 -12.38 -3.11
C ALA A 313 17.04 -10.92 -2.61
N LEU A 314 17.59 -10.65 -1.41
CA LEU A 314 17.64 -9.32 -0.81
C LEU A 314 18.38 -8.29 -1.67
N ARG A 315 19.41 -8.73 -2.41
CA ARG A 315 20.24 -7.86 -3.26
C ARG A 315 19.71 -7.70 -4.69
N THR A 316 18.81 -8.57 -5.13
CA THR A 316 18.41 -8.63 -6.55
C THR A 316 16.91 -8.48 -6.80
N ARG A 317 16.07 -8.75 -5.80
CA ARG A 317 14.60 -8.80 -5.90
C ARG A 317 13.84 -8.12 -4.77
N CYS A 318 14.52 -7.72 -3.69
CA CYS A 318 13.92 -6.91 -2.63
C CYS A 318 14.25 -5.43 -2.84
N TRP A 319 13.19 -4.63 -2.87
CA TRP A 319 13.20 -3.19 -3.04
C TRP A 319 12.73 -2.53 -1.76
N TRP A 320 13.29 -1.39 -1.39
CA TRP A 320 13.15 -0.86 -0.03
C TRP A 320 12.65 0.58 -0.11
N ASP A 321 11.40 0.82 0.32
CA ASP A 321 10.84 2.17 0.26
C ASP A 321 11.32 3.07 1.41
N SER A 322 11.12 4.37 1.21
CA SER A 322 11.53 5.42 2.13
C SER A 322 10.45 5.90 3.09
N ALA A 323 9.31 5.22 3.19
CA ALA A 323 8.23 5.69 4.05
C ALA A 323 8.73 5.86 5.50
N GLY A 324 8.33 6.96 6.13
CA GLY A 324 8.79 7.35 7.47
C GLY A 324 10.20 7.96 7.53
N LEU A 325 10.74 8.11 8.75
CA LEU A 325 12.05 8.72 9.01
C LEU A 325 13.20 7.70 8.96
N THR A 326 13.36 7.02 7.82
CA THR A 326 14.21 5.82 7.71
C THR A 326 15.61 6.08 7.14
N TYR A 327 15.84 7.22 6.47
CA TYR A 327 17.08 7.53 5.72
C TYR A 327 18.27 8.01 6.59
N GLY A 328 18.24 7.72 7.89
CA GLY A 328 19.36 7.91 8.82
C GLY A 328 20.18 6.63 9.01
N HIS A 329 20.45 6.25 10.26
CA HIS A 329 21.27 5.07 10.59
C HIS A 329 20.72 3.74 10.03
N GLN A 330 19.40 3.63 9.87
CA GLN A 330 18.76 2.43 9.33
C GLN A 330 19.18 2.16 7.88
N LEU A 331 19.28 3.20 7.04
CA LEU A 331 19.83 3.06 5.69
C LEU A 331 21.28 2.56 5.70
N GLY A 332 22.13 3.11 6.57
CA GLY A 332 23.51 2.65 6.71
C GLY A 332 23.62 1.16 7.07
N GLY A 333 22.76 0.67 7.97
CA GLY A 333 22.67 -0.75 8.31
C GLY A 333 22.22 -1.63 7.14
N LEU A 334 21.23 -1.17 6.35
CA LEU A 334 20.79 -1.88 5.15
C LEU A 334 21.90 -1.99 4.10
N LEU A 335 22.60 -0.87 3.82
CA LEU A 335 23.68 -0.83 2.84
C LEU A 335 24.89 -1.70 3.24
N ALA A 336 25.11 -1.91 4.54
CA ALA A 336 26.18 -2.80 5.04
C ALA A 336 26.05 -4.26 4.58
N TYR A 337 24.86 -4.68 4.14
CA TYR A 337 24.62 -5.99 3.53
C TYR A 337 24.98 -6.07 2.04
N ASN A 338 25.64 -5.04 1.50
CA ASN A 338 25.92 -4.86 0.07
C ASN A 338 24.65 -4.77 -0.79
N ILE A 339 23.57 -4.22 -0.22
CA ILE A 339 22.36 -3.87 -0.98
C ILE A 339 22.68 -2.60 -1.76
N SER A 340 22.51 -2.65 -3.08
CA SER A 340 22.79 -1.50 -3.94
C SER A 340 21.74 -0.40 -3.75
N PRO A 341 22.13 0.89 -3.71
CA PRO A 341 21.19 2.02 -3.77
C PRO A 341 20.21 1.99 -4.95
N SER A 342 20.49 1.21 -5.99
CA SER A 342 19.58 0.99 -7.12
C SER A 342 18.29 0.22 -6.77
N TYR A 343 18.20 -0.37 -5.58
CA TYR A 343 17.02 -1.06 -5.04
C TYR A 343 16.23 -0.23 -4.02
N LEU A 344 16.63 1.03 -3.79
CA LEU A 344 15.91 1.93 -2.90
C LEU A 344 14.81 2.67 -3.67
N LEU A 345 13.64 2.83 -3.04
CA LEU A 345 12.46 3.47 -3.64
C LEU A 345 11.99 4.64 -2.77
N CYS A 346 11.31 5.59 -3.40
CA CYS A 346 10.62 6.69 -2.72
C CYS A 346 9.21 6.25 -2.31
N GLY A 347 8.87 6.46 -1.04
CA GLY A 347 7.56 6.20 -0.45
C GLY A 347 7.20 7.28 0.57
N SER A 348 5.93 7.72 0.63
CA SER A 348 5.50 8.79 1.56
C SER A 348 4.63 8.34 2.72
N ASP A 349 3.91 7.22 2.58
CA ASP A 349 2.89 6.74 3.51
C ASP A 349 1.80 7.81 3.78
N HIS A 350 1.48 8.58 2.73
CA HIS A 350 0.37 9.53 2.74
C HIS A 350 -0.97 8.78 2.63
N PRO A 351 -2.02 9.16 3.38
CA PRO A 351 -2.14 10.34 4.25
C PRO A 351 -1.81 10.10 5.74
N TYR A 352 -1.30 8.93 6.12
CA TYR A 352 -1.15 8.52 7.52
C TYR A 352 0.05 9.17 8.20
N VAL A 353 1.09 9.50 7.44
CA VAL A 353 2.14 10.41 7.91
C VAL A 353 1.57 11.84 7.90
N PRO A 354 1.47 12.52 9.07
CA PRO A 354 1.00 13.90 9.12
C PRO A 354 1.78 14.79 8.14
N SER A 355 1.10 15.65 7.40
CA SER A 355 1.72 16.51 6.36
C SER A 355 2.89 17.37 6.86
N ALA A 356 2.99 17.61 8.17
CA ALA A 356 4.13 18.30 8.79
C ALA A 356 5.41 17.44 8.87
N LEU A 357 5.28 16.11 8.84
CA LEU A 357 6.37 15.14 8.89
C LEU A 357 6.76 14.60 7.50
N VAL A 358 5.88 14.70 6.50
CA VAL A 358 6.18 14.28 5.12
C VAL A 358 7.38 15.02 4.50
N PRO A 359 7.57 16.35 4.68
CA PRO A 359 8.78 17.03 4.21
C PRO A 359 10.05 16.34 4.70
N ALA A 360 10.04 15.83 5.94
CA ALA A 360 11.20 15.18 6.53
C ALA A 360 11.59 13.88 5.83
N ALA A 361 10.68 13.12 5.19
CA ALA A 361 11.04 11.91 4.44
C ALA A 361 11.72 12.25 3.10
N SER A 362 11.16 13.19 2.32
CA SER A 362 11.79 13.68 1.08
C SER A 362 13.09 14.43 1.35
N GLU A 363 13.14 15.22 2.42
CA GLU A 363 14.35 15.89 2.89
C GLU A 363 15.38 14.89 3.43
N ALA A 364 14.97 13.79 4.07
CA ALA A 364 15.90 12.77 4.55
C ALA A 364 16.61 12.04 3.40
N ILE A 365 15.93 11.79 2.26
CA ILE A 365 16.61 11.28 1.06
C ILE A 365 17.66 12.31 0.58
N ALA A 366 17.27 13.58 0.47
CA ALA A 366 18.15 14.64 -0.01
C ALA A 366 19.36 14.89 0.92
N ALA A 367 19.15 14.77 2.23
CA ALA A 367 20.15 14.98 3.28
C ALA A 367 20.96 13.72 3.60
N SER A 368 20.63 12.56 3.02
CA SER A 368 21.32 11.30 3.34
C SER A 368 22.82 11.39 3.06
N PRO A 369 23.68 11.11 4.06
CA PRO A 369 25.13 11.08 3.87
C PRO A 369 25.61 9.76 3.22
N PHE A 370 24.71 8.78 3.07
CA PHE A 370 25.04 7.46 2.54
C PHE A 370 24.89 7.36 1.02
N LEU A 371 24.32 8.39 0.37
CA LEU A 371 24.01 8.42 -1.05
C LEU A 371 24.68 9.60 -1.72
N ASN A 372 25.21 9.41 -2.93
CA ASN A 372 25.63 10.51 -3.78
C ASN A 372 24.43 11.16 -4.50
N GLU A 373 24.66 12.31 -5.16
CA GLU A 373 23.58 13.06 -5.82
C GLU A 373 22.87 12.28 -6.94
N GLN A 374 23.61 11.45 -7.69
CA GLN A 374 23.00 10.62 -8.72
C GLN A 374 22.12 9.54 -8.10
N GLU A 375 22.57 8.89 -7.03
CA GLU A 375 21.80 7.87 -6.31
C GLU A 375 20.52 8.47 -5.72
N LYS A 376 20.59 9.66 -5.11
CA LYS A 376 19.40 10.38 -4.61
C LYS A 376 18.37 10.61 -5.71
N LEU A 377 18.81 10.98 -6.93
CA LEU A 377 17.92 11.12 -8.08
C LEU A 377 17.32 9.78 -8.54
N GLN A 378 18.10 8.69 -8.50
CA GLN A 378 17.61 7.35 -8.82
C GLN A 378 16.57 6.85 -7.81
N VAL A 379 16.79 7.07 -6.50
CA VAL A 379 15.81 6.72 -5.45
C VAL A 379 14.49 7.43 -5.67
N ARG A 380 14.52 8.72 -6.05
CA ARG A 380 13.30 9.49 -6.30
C ARG A 380 12.46 8.88 -7.44
N ALA A 381 13.08 8.42 -8.52
CA ALA A 381 12.34 8.03 -9.73
C ALA A 381 12.92 6.85 -10.49
N GLY A 382 14.22 6.91 -10.82
CA GLY A 382 14.84 6.02 -11.78
C GLY A 382 14.77 4.54 -11.40
N ASN A 383 14.87 4.25 -10.10
CA ASN A 383 14.73 2.89 -9.58
C ASN A 383 13.31 2.36 -9.76
N ALA A 384 12.28 3.15 -9.44
CA ALA A 384 10.88 2.78 -9.67
C ALA A 384 10.57 2.64 -11.18
N GLN A 385 11.13 3.51 -12.02
CA GLN A 385 11.01 3.39 -13.47
C GLN A 385 11.64 2.10 -14.01
N ARG A 386 12.78 1.68 -13.44
CA ARG A 386 13.42 0.40 -13.77
C ARG A 386 12.56 -0.79 -13.34
N LEU A 387 12.06 -0.76 -12.10
CA LEU A 387 11.22 -1.82 -11.54
C LEU A 387 9.94 -2.03 -12.37
N PHE A 388 9.23 -0.94 -12.68
CA PHE A 388 7.93 -1.01 -13.35
C PHE A 388 8.01 -0.87 -14.88
N GLY A 389 9.20 -0.68 -15.46
CA GLY A 389 9.37 -0.29 -16.87
C GLY A 389 8.83 -1.32 -17.88
N GLY A 390 8.76 -2.60 -17.50
CA GLY A 390 8.20 -3.68 -18.33
C GLY A 390 6.70 -3.95 -18.09
N ARG A 391 6.07 -3.28 -17.14
CA ARG A 391 4.65 -3.50 -16.81
C ARG A 391 3.74 -2.77 -17.78
N LYS A 392 2.62 -3.40 -18.14
CA LYS A 392 1.56 -2.74 -18.91
C LYS A 392 0.94 -1.63 -18.06
N ARG A 393 1.31 -0.39 -18.32
CA ARG A 393 0.62 0.77 -17.76
C ARG A 393 -0.66 0.99 -18.56
N ARG A 394 -1.76 1.38 -17.91
CA ARG A 394 -2.96 1.80 -18.64
C ARG A 394 -2.64 3.06 -19.44
N GLU A 395 -2.56 2.94 -20.76
CA GLU A 395 -2.57 4.09 -21.65
C GLU A 395 -3.95 4.76 -21.57
N THR A 396 -3.97 6.09 -21.68
CA THR A 396 -5.20 6.89 -21.75
C THR A 396 -6.13 6.32 -22.82
N VAL A 397 -7.30 5.81 -22.44
CA VAL A 397 -8.40 5.48 -23.35
C VAL A 397 -9.09 6.75 -23.83
#